data_AF-A0A563DVK6-F1
#
_entry.id   AF-A0A563DVK6-F1
#
_cell.length_a   1.000
_cell.length_b   1.000
_cell.length_c   1.000
_cell.angle_alpha   90.00
_cell.angle_beta   90.00
_cell.angle_gamma   90.00
#
_symmetry.space_group_name_H-M   'P 1'
#
loop_
_entity.id
_entity.type
_entity.pdbx_description
1 polymer ?
#
loop_
_entity_poly.entity_id
_entity_poly.type
_entity_poly.pdbx_seq_one_letter_code
_entity_poly.pdbx_strand_id
1 'polypeptide(L)'
;MSVYAALGDSYAAGVGAGPSTDSCWRSTAGYPVLVGQALEVSVYYGACTGATVADVEKDQVGGLGHQTAYVSITVGGDDLDFTKVMTEFALPAWMADDSVLDTSLRTLHEQLPGRYADLFEKVRARAPHARVVVAGYPRLFDGVDCNPLTFFSVSEMARLNDAADQVAQVMRESTDKAGFQFVDVRDEFVGHAVCDDPEWIRGASWPLEVSFHPNESGAAAYGRLVTAAFRTGAPVKGAAGSAGLPVECGPCRTTPAPRFRLPDITSQRSLQGARRCGLDPNEVAHLGIRIKDPGGDPAALARLHELDRQVLGGT
;
A
#
# COMPACT_ATOMS: atom_id res chain seq x y z
N MET A 1 9.69 -21.62 17.81
CA MET A 1 8.32 -21.08 17.64
C MET A 1 8.41 -19.58 17.70
N SER A 2 7.78 -18.90 16.74
CA SER A 2 7.85 -17.44 16.60
C SER A 2 6.92 -16.73 17.58
N VAL A 3 7.41 -15.69 18.24
CA VAL A 3 6.69 -14.97 19.31
C VAL A 3 5.89 -13.79 18.74
N TYR A 4 6.36 -13.21 17.64
CA TYR A 4 5.67 -12.16 16.89
C TYR A 4 5.30 -12.67 15.49
N ALA A 5 4.05 -12.47 15.08
CA ALA A 5 3.58 -12.75 13.72
C ALA A 5 3.20 -11.45 13.00
N ALA A 6 3.74 -11.24 11.81
CA ALA A 6 3.36 -10.14 10.93
C ALA A 6 2.58 -10.68 9.73
N LEU A 7 1.31 -10.31 9.65
CA LEU A 7 0.39 -10.69 8.60
C LEU A 7 0.01 -9.46 7.78
N GLY A 8 -0.50 -9.67 6.58
CA GLY A 8 -1.02 -8.60 5.75
C GLY A 8 -0.58 -8.66 4.29
N ASP A 9 -0.69 -7.50 3.66
CA ASP A 9 -0.42 -7.24 2.26
C ASP A 9 1.03 -6.79 2.01
N SER A 10 1.25 -6.08 0.90
CA SER A 10 2.54 -5.54 0.49
C SER A 10 3.15 -4.52 1.46
N TYR A 11 2.34 -3.74 2.18
CA TYR A 11 2.83 -2.79 3.18
C TYR A 11 3.44 -3.53 4.37
N ALA A 12 2.78 -4.62 4.82
CA ALA A 12 3.34 -5.51 5.82
C ALA A 12 4.54 -6.32 5.29
N ALA A 13 4.52 -6.75 4.02
CA ALA A 13 5.67 -7.42 3.39
C ALA A 13 6.90 -6.51 3.24
N GLY A 14 6.75 -5.19 3.38
CA GLY A 14 7.87 -4.26 3.24
C GLY A 14 8.29 -4.09 1.79
N VAL A 15 7.34 -4.20 0.85
CA VAL A 15 7.58 -3.84 -0.54
C VAL A 15 8.06 -2.39 -0.58
N GLY A 16 9.13 -2.12 -1.32
CA GLY A 16 9.74 -0.79 -1.40
C GLY A 16 10.73 -0.48 -0.28
N ALA A 17 10.71 -1.17 0.86
CA ALA A 17 11.65 -0.92 1.96
C ALA A 17 13.08 -1.33 1.62
N GLY A 18 13.25 -2.32 0.75
CA GLY A 18 14.54 -2.84 0.29
C GLY A 18 14.32 -3.96 -0.74
N PRO A 19 15.37 -4.71 -1.11
CA PRO A 19 15.24 -5.85 -2.00
C PRO A 19 14.26 -6.90 -1.43
N SER A 20 13.48 -7.52 -2.33
CA SER A 20 12.62 -8.67 -1.99
C SER A 20 13.44 -9.94 -1.81
N THR A 21 13.09 -10.78 -0.84
CA THR A 21 13.75 -12.08 -0.58
C THR A 21 12.98 -13.28 -1.13
N ASP A 22 11.73 -13.10 -1.55
CA ASP A 22 10.87 -14.16 -2.10
C ASP A 22 9.74 -13.60 -2.98
N SER A 23 8.84 -14.47 -3.45
CA SER A 23 7.70 -14.09 -4.29
C SER A 23 6.58 -13.36 -3.55
N CYS A 24 6.59 -13.32 -2.22
CA CYS A 24 5.70 -12.45 -1.43
C CYS A 24 6.20 -11.00 -1.38
N TRP A 25 7.36 -10.73 -1.98
CA TRP A 25 8.05 -9.46 -1.90
C TRP A 25 8.37 -9.05 -0.46
N ARG A 26 8.62 -10.03 0.41
CA ARG A 26 9.09 -9.73 1.77
C ARG A 26 10.47 -9.10 1.73
N SER A 27 10.68 -8.05 2.51
CA SER A 27 11.99 -7.39 2.62
C SER A 27 12.55 -7.51 4.03
N THR A 28 13.87 -7.71 4.13
CA THR A 28 14.58 -7.66 5.43
C THR A 28 14.62 -6.26 6.03
N ALA A 29 14.34 -5.21 5.25
CA ALA A 29 14.15 -3.84 5.71
C ALA A 29 12.69 -3.51 6.05
N GLY A 30 11.77 -4.47 5.89
CA GLY A 30 10.36 -4.29 6.23
C GLY A 30 10.14 -4.10 7.74
N TYR A 31 9.10 -3.35 8.09
CA TYR A 31 8.81 -3.04 9.50
C TYR A 31 8.67 -4.26 10.42
N PRO A 32 8.19 -5.44 9.97
CA PRO A 32 8.15 -6.62 10.84
C PRO A 32 9.51 -7.06 11.36
N VAL A 33 10.56 -6.97 10.54
CA VAL A 33 11.92 -7.32 10.97
C VAL A 33 12.39 -6.32 12.02
N LEU A 34 12.13 -5.02 11.81
CA LEU A 34 12.49 -3.95 12.75
C LEU A 34 11.74 -4.08 14.09
N VAL A 35 10.45 -4.43 14.05
CA VAL A 35 9.65 -4.68 15.26
C VAL A 35 10.18 -5.88 16.04
N GLY A 36 10.49 -6.99 15.35
CA GLY A 36 11.04 -8.18 15.97
C GLY A 36 12.38 -7.91 16.66
N GLN A 37 13.26 -7.14 16.00
CA GLN A 37 14.52 -6.67 16.59
C GLN A 37 14.29 -5.79 17.81
N ALA A 38 13.40 -4.81 17.73
CA ALA A 38 13.13 -3.87 18.82
C ALA A 38 12.44 -4.52 20.04
N LEU A 39 11.71 -5.60 19.83
CA LEU A 39 11.08 -6.39 20.89
C LEU A 39 11.94 -7.58 21.36
N GLU A 40 13.06 -7.85 20.71
CA GLU A 40 13.93 -9.01 20.96
C GLU A 40 13.18 -10.36 20.87
N VAL A 41 12.34 -10.50 19.83
CA VAL A 41 11.51 -11.69 19.54
C VAL A 41 11.73 -12.27 18.14
N SER A 42 11.52 -13.58 18.00
CA SER A 42 11.47 -14.26 16.69
C SER A 42 10.22 -13.85 15.91
N VAL A 43 10.35 -13.78 14.58
CA VAL A 43 9.31 -13.29 13.68
C VAL A 43 8.77 -14.41 12.82
N TYR A 44 7.46 -14.61 12.81
CA TYR A 44 6.75 -15.28 11.73
C TYR A 44 6.33 -14.21 10.71
N TYR A 45 6.97 -14.22 9.55
CA TYR A 45 6.73 -13.24 8.49
C TYR A 45 5.73 -13.81 7.48
N GLY A 46 4.44 -13.70 7.82
CA GLY A 46 3.31 -14.22 7.03
C GLY A 46 2.83 -13.28 5.92
N ALA A 47 3.12 -11.98 6.01
CA ALA A 47 2.67 -10.98 5.04
C ALA A 47 3.12 -11.30 3.61
N CYS A 48 2.30 -10.90 2.64
CA CYS A 48 2.51 -11.20 1.24
C CYS A 48 1.86 -10.16 0.34
N THR A 49 2.58 -9.69 -0.68
CA THR A 49 2.04 -8.75 -1.67
C THR A 49 0.74 -9.26 -2.33
N GLY A 50 -0.20 -8.34 -2.55
CA GLY A 50 -1.49 -8.61 -3.19
C GLY A 50 -2.52 -9.31 -2.29
N ALA A 51 -2.23 -9.54 -1.00
CA ALA A 51 -3.11 -10.27 -0.10
C ALA A 51 -4.32 -9.42 0.30
N THR A 52 -5.51 -9.95 0.03
CA THR A 52 -6.77 -9.42 0.57
C THR A 52 -7.01 -9.86 2.01
N VAL A 53 -8.00 -9.29 2.69
CA VAL A 53 -8.44 -9.73 4.03
C VAL A 53 -8.74 -11.24 4.03
N ALA A 54 -9.42 -11.72 2.98
CA ALA A 54 -9.74 -13.15 2.82
C ALA A 54 -8.49 -14.01 2.62
N ASP A 55 -7.47 -13.52 1.89
CA ASP A 55 -6.20 -14.24 1.74
C ASP A 55 -5.45 -14.33 3.07
N VAL A 56 -5.43 -13.27 3.86
CA VAL A 56 -4.83 -13.30 5.21
C VAL A 56 -5.54 -14.33 6.08
N GLU A 57 -6.87 -14.30 6.08
CA GLU A 57 -7.71 -15.21 6.84
C GLU A 57 -7.50 -16.68 6.43
N LYS A 58 -7.31 -16.95 5.15
CA LYS A 58 -7.17 -18.30 4.61
C LYS A 58 -5.74 -18.84 4.77
N ASP A 59 -4.75 -18.05 4.37
CA ASP A 59 -3.40 -18.54 4.07
C ASP A 59 -2.36 -18.11 5.12
N GLN A 60 -2.58 -17.02 5.85
CA GLN A 60 -1.57 -16.45 6.75
C GLN A 60 -1.82 -16.74 8.24
N VAL A 61 -3.07 -16.78 8.69
CA VAL A 61 -3.39 -17.09 10.11
C VAL A 61 -3.00 -18.51 10.53
N GLY A 62 -2.65 -19.38 9.57
CA GLY A 62 -2.12 -20.72 9.84
C GLY A 62 -0.82 -20.71 10.64
N GLY A 63 -0.03 -19.65 10.55
CA GLY A 63 1.20 -19.48 11.33
C GLY A 63 0.99 -19.01 12.77
N LEU A 64 -0.25 -18.72 13.18
CA LEU A 64 -0.57 -18.33 14.55
C LEU A 64 -0.77 -19.55 15.45
N GLY A 65 -0.41 -19.42 16.72
CA GLY A 65 -0.71 -20.43 17.73
C GLY A 65 -0.69 -19.87 19.15
N HIS A 66 -0.90 -20.74 20.14
CA HIS A 66 -0.97 -20.34 21.56
C HIS A 66 0.29 -19.65 22.11
N GLN A 67 1.44 -19.83 21.46
CA GLN A 67 2.71 -19.19 21.82
C GLN A 67 2.89 -17.82 21.17
N THR A 68 2.02 -17.44 20.23
CA THR A 68 2.06 -16.11 19.61
C THR A 68 1.66 -15.05 20.63
N ALA A 69 2.57 -14.11 20.89
CA ALA A 69 2.43 -13.03 21.86
C ALA A 69 2.08 -11.69 21.21
N TYR A 70 2.53 -11.47 19.98
CA TYR A 70 2.30 -10.25 19.23
C TYR A 70 1.82 -10.58 17.82
N VAL A 71 0.82 -9.85 17.32
CA VAL A 71 0.37 -9.92 15.94
C VAL A 71 0.25 -8.51 15.37
N SER A 72 0.87 -8.22 14.25
CA SER A 72 0.62 -7.00 13.48
C SER A 72 -0.07 -7.34 12.17
N ILE A 73 -1.05 -6.56 11.77
CA ILE A 73 -1.80 -6.73 10.52
C ILE A 73 -1.85 -5.39 9.77
N THR A 74 -1.47 -5.39 8.49
CA THR A 74 -1.77 -4.29 7.56
C THR A 74 -2.41 -4.91 6.32
N VAL A 75 -3.72 -4.76 6.14
CA VAL A 75 -4.46 -5.38 5.04
C VAL A 75 -5.74 -4.62 4.74
N GLY A 76 -6.16 -4.64 3.48
CA GLY A 76 -7.39 -4.04 2.98
C GLY A 76 -7.19 -3.26 1.69
N GLY A 77 -5.98 -2.76 1.42
CA GLY A 77 -5.70 -2.03 0.18
C GLY A 77 -5.99 -2.84 -1.09
N ASP A 78 -5.65 -4.13 -1.09
CA ASP A 78 -5.94 -5.03 -2.21
C ASP A 78 -7.43 -5.36 -2.36
N ASP A 79 -8.21 -5.40 -1.27
CA ASP A 79 -9.68 -5.56 -1.33
C ASP A 79 -10.35 -4.36 -2.03
N LEU A 80 -9.70 -3.20 -2.00
CA LEU A 80 -10.17 -1.95 -2.59
C LEU A 80 -9.68 -1.75 -4.02
N ASP A 81 -9.05 -2.76 -4.63
CA ASP A 81 -8.42 -2.64 -5.94
C ASP A 81 -7.48 -1.41 -6.01
N PHE A 82 -6.78 -1.09 -4.91
CA PHE A 82 -6.01 0.16 -4.78
C PHE A 82 -5.02 0.37 -5.94
N THR A 83 -4.34 -0.69 -6.37
CA THR A 83 -3.45 -0.65 -7.54
C THR A 83 -4.16 -0.24 -8.83
N LYS A 84 -5.42 -0.66 -9.01
CA LYS A 84 -6.24 -0.27 -10.16
C LYS A 84 -6.64 1.20 -10.07
N VAL A 85 -7.04 1.66 -8.89
CA VAL A 85 -7.34 3.08 -8.63
C VAL A 85 -6.13 3.95 -8.98
N MET A 86 -4.95 3.62 -8.45
CA MET A 86 -3.72 4.36 -8.73
C MET A 86 -3.33 4.32 -10.21
N THR A 87 -3.47 3.17 -10.87
CA THR A 87 -3.20 3.04 -12.31
C THR A 87 -4.15 3.91 -13.14
N GLU A 88 -5.40 4.04 -12.72
CA GLU A 88 -6.42 4.81 -13.41
C GLU A 88 -6.24 6.33 -13.20
N PHE A 89 -5.97 6.74 -11.96
CA PHE A 89 -5.74 8.14 -11.58
C PHE A 89 -4.39 8.68 -12.08
N ALA A 90 -3.45 7.80 -12.42
CA ALA A 90 -2.19 8.20 -13.08
C ALA A 90 -2.35 8.50 -14.57
N LEU A 91 -3.51 8.19 -15.18
CA LEU A 91 -3.75 8.42 -16.60
C LEU A 91 -4.04 9.90 -16.85
N PRO A 92 -3.72 10.40 -18.06
CA PRO A 92 -4.14 11.76 -18.43
C PRO A 92 -5.66 11.87 -18.47
N ALA A 93 -6.18 13.07 -18.23
CA ALA A 93 -7.60 13.39 -18.11
C ALA A 93 -8.45 12.96 -19.31
N TRP A 94 -7.90 12.90 -20.53
CA TRP A 94 -8.62 12.39 -21.70
C TRP A 94 -8.85 10.87 -21.66
N MET A 95 -8.25 10.17 -20.71
CA MET A 95 -8.41 8.73 -20.47
C MET A 95 -9.15 8.40 -19.18
N ALA A 96 -9.23 9.33 -18.23
CA ALA A 96 -9.64 9.07 -16.84
C ALA A 96 -11.05 8.45 -16.70
N ASP A 97 -11.20 7.58 -15.70
CA ASP A 97 -12.45 7.00 -15.23
C ASP A 97 -12.50 7.04 -13.70
N ASP A 98 -13.12 8.09 -13.16
CA ASP A 98 -13.25 8.31 -11.72
C ASP A 98 -14.10 7.26 -10.99
N SER A 99 -14.90 6.47 -11.71
CA SER A 99 -15.84 5.52 -11.11
C SER A 99 -15.15 4.34 -10.41
N VAL A 100 -13.84 4.13 -10.67
CA VAL A 100 -13.06 3.11 -9.97
C VAL A 100 -12.95 3.41 -8.49
N LEU A 101 -12.79 4.69 -8.09
CA LEU A 101 -12.70 5.07 -6.69
C LEU A 101 -14.06 4.90 -5.98
N ASP A 102 -15.17 5.23 -6.65
CA ASP A 102 -16.52 5.04 -6.09
C ASP A 102 -16.83 3.56 -5.83
N THR A 103 -16.32 2.67 -6.69
CA THR A 103 -16.43 1.22 -6.49
C THR A 103 -15.60 0.76 -5.30
N SER A 104 -14.36 1.25 -5.17
CA SER A 104 -13.51 0.98 -4.02
C SER A 104 -14.16 1.47 -2.72
N LEU A 105 -14.69 2.70 -2.68
CA LEU A 105 -15.35 3.24 -1.50
C LEU A 105 -16.63 2.49 -1.11
N ARG A 106 -17.39 1.95 -2.07
CA ARG A 106 -18.49 1.03 -1.75
C ARG A 106 -17.99 -0.25 -1.10
N THR A 107 -16.97 -0.90 -1.66
CA THR A 107 -16.37 -2.09 -1.04
C THR A 107 -15.85 -1.81 0.37
N LEU A 108 -15.22 -0.64 0.56
CA LEU A 108 -14.74 -0.17 1.86
C LEU A 108 -15.86 -0.13 2.91
N HIS A 109 -16.98 0.50 2.59
CA HIS A 109 -18.05 0.71 3.59
C HIS A 109 -18.98 -0.50 3.73
N GLU A 110 -19.24 -1.23 2.63
CA GLU A 110 -20.24 -2.30 2.60
C GLU A 110 -19.67 -3.68 2.92
N GLN A 111 -18.39 -3.93 2.63
CA GLN A 111 -17.82 -5.29 2.71
C GLN A 111 -16.69 -5.42 3.72
N LEU A 112 -15.75 -4.47 3.78
CA LEU A 112 -14.58 -4.60 4.64
C LEU A 112 -14.89 -4.76 6.14
N PRO A 113 -15.90 -4.07 6.74
CA PRO A 113 -16.21 -4.26 8.16
C PRO A 113 -16.53 -5.72 8.51
N GLY A 114 -17.29 -6.41 7.65
CA GLY A 114 -17.62 -7.83 7.84
C GLY A 114 -16.40 -8.74 7.69
N ARG A 115 -15.59 -8.50 6.65
CA ARG A 115 -14.36 -9.28 6.42
C ARG A 115 -13.34 -9.11 7.55
N TYR A 116 -13.21 -7.90 8.09
CA TYR A 116 -12.35 -7.65 9.25
C TYR A 116 -12.86 -8.37 10.50
N ALA A 117 -14.18 -8.40 10.74
CA ALA A 117 -14.74 -9.15 11.86
C ALA A 117 -14.37 -10.64 11.78
N ASP A 118 -14.57 -11.27 10.62
CA ASP A 118 -14.23 -12.69 10.40
C ASP A 118 -12.72 -12.96 10.61
N LEU A 119 -11.86 -12.11 10.04
CA LEU A 119 -10.41 -12.21 10.21
C LEU A 119 -10.02 -12.08 11.70
N PHE A 120 -10.55 -11.08 12.39
CA PHE A 120 -10.19 -10.78 13.77
C PHE A 120 -10.67 -11.84 14.75
N GLU A 121 -11.86 -12.43 14.54
CA GLU A 121 -12.33 -13.59 15.30
C GLU A 121 -11.38 -14.77 15.15
N LYS A 122 -10.92 -15.05 13.92
CA LYS A 122 -10.00 -16.17 13.67
C LYS A 122 -8.61 -15.94 14.26
N VAL A 123 -8.10 -14.71 14.19
CA VAL A 123 -6.85 -14.31 14.86
C VAL A 123 -6.98 -14.52 16.37
N ARG A 124 -8.08 -14.06 16.99
CA ARG A 124 -8.33 -14.25 18.42
C ARG A 124 -8.42 -15.73 18.79
N ALA A 125 -9.09 -16.55 17.99
CA ALA A 125 -9.22 -17.98 18.23
C ALA A 125 -7.86 -18.71 18.19
N ARG A 126 -6.97 -18.32 17.28
CA ARG A 126 -5.64 -18.95 17.11
C ARG A 126 -4.59 -18.44 18.10
N ALA A 127 -4.65 -17.16 18.46
CA ALA A 127 -3.70 -16.50 19.34
C ALA A 127 -4.44 -15.74 20.46
N PRO A 128 -5.12 -16.44 21.39
CA PRO A 128 -6.02 -15.81 22.37
C PRO A 128 -5.32 -14.89 23.37
N HIS A 129 -4.01 -15.03 23.53
CA HIS A 129 -3.19 -14.23 24.43
C HIS A 129 -2.36 -13.16 23.70
N ALA A 130 -2.45 -13.08 22.37
CA ALA A 130 -1.66 -12.13 21.61
C ALA A 130 -2.19 -10.71 21.79
N ARG A 131 -1.24 -9.78 21.86
CA ARG A 131 -1.50 -8.36 21.60
C ARG A 131 -1.56 -8.17 20.09
N VAL A 132 -2.71 -7.72 19.60
CA VAL A 132 -2.93 -7.53 18.16
C VAL A 132 -2.99 -6.05 17.86
N VAL A 133 -2.15 -5.64 16.91
CA VAL A 133 -2.09 -4.29 16.36
C VAL A 133 -2.50 -4.35 14.90
N VAL A 134 -3.37 -3.45 14.48
CA VAL A 134 -3.74 -3.24 13.08
C VAL A 134 -3.18 -1.89 12.66
N ALA A 135 -2.22 -1.86 11.74
CA ALA A 135 -1.64 -0.62 11.25
C ALA A 135 -2.40 -0.15 10.00
N GLY A 136 -2.68 1.15 9.93
CA GLY A 136 -3.33 1.77 8.78
C GLY A 136 -2.37 2.03 7.60
N TYR A 137 -2.86 2.75 6.60
CA TYR A 137 -2.09 3.25 5.46
C TYR A 137 -1.87 4.78 5.60
N PRO A 138 -0.79 5.32 5.04
CA PRO A 138 -0.53 6.76 5.05
C PRO A 138 -1.34 7.47 3.97
N ARG A 139 -1.40 8.80 4.07
CA ARG A 139 -1.72 9.64 2.91
C ARG A 139 -0.52 9.61 1.97
N LEU A 140 -0.77 9.66 0.66
CA LEU A 140 0.30 9.42 -0.32
C LEU A 140 0.79 10.68 -0.99
N PHE A 141 -0.01 11.74 -1.05
CA PHE A 141 0.30 12.91 -1.87
C PHE A 141 0.37 14.20 -1.05
N ASP A 142 1.30 15.07 -1.44
CA ASP A 142 1.45 16.45 -0.95
C ASP A 142 0.70 17.48 -1.81
N GLY A 143 0.16 17.06 -2.95
CA GLY A 143 -0.51 17.93 -3.93
C GLY A 143 0.35 18.27 -5.16
N VAL A 144 1.52 17.66 -5.32
CA VAL A 144 2.39 17.80 -6.49
C VAL A 144 2.65 16.43 -7.11
N ASP A 145 2.53 16.33 -8.44
CA ASP A 145 3.03 15.16 -9.17
C ASP A 145 4.43 15.46 -9.74
N CYS A 146 5.45 14.90 -9.09
CA CYS A 146 6.85 14.97 -9.53
C CYS A 146 7.27 13.77 -10.40
N ASN A 147 6.36 12.83 -10.67
CA ASN A 147 6.65 11.64 -11.46
C ASN A 147 6.38 11.97 -12.94
N PRO A 148 7.41 11.99 -13.80
CA PRO A 148 7.27 12.49 -15.16
C PRO A 148 6.18 11.76 -15.97
N LEU A 149 6.06 10.45 -15.77
CA LEU A 149 5.20 9.57 -16.56
C LEU A 149 3.81 9.32 -15.95
N THR A 150 3.41 10.09 -14.95
CA THR A 150 2.03 10.08 -14.42
C THR A 150 1.38 11.45 -14.60
N PHE A 151 0.07 11.53 -14.41
CA PHE A 151 -0.75 12.71 -14.68
C PHE A 151 -1.72 13.01 -13.53
N PHE A 152 -1.30 12.80 -12.28
CA PHE A 152 -2.19 13.05 -11.15
C PHE A 152 -2.50 14.55 -11.01
N SER A 153 -3.78 14.91 -11.04
CA SER A 153 -4.21 16.28 -10.74
C SER A 153 -4.25 16.55 -9.23
N VAL A 154 -4.19 17.83 -8.85
CA VAL A 154 -4.33 18.27 -7.44
C VAL A 154 -5.63 17.77 -6.82
N SER A 155 -6.74 17.79 -7.57
CA SER A 155 -8.04 17.29 -7.13
C SER A 155 -8.06 15.78 -6.93
N GLU A 156 -7.43 15.02 -7.82
CA GLU A 156 -7.32 13.56 -7.70
C GLU A 156 -6.47 13.16 -6.50
N MET A 157 -5.33 13.83 -6.31
CA MET A 157 -4.47 13.63 -5.13
C MET A 157 -5.21 13.91 -3.82
N ALA A 158 -6.00 15.00 -3.77
CA ALA A 158 -6.83 15.30 -2.61
C ALA A 158 -7.89 14.20 -2.36
N ARG A 159 -8.59 13.74 -3.41
CA ARG A 159 -9.58 12.65 -3.31
C ARG A 159 -8.96 11.33 -2.85
N LEU A 160 -7.74 11.01 -3.29
CA LEU A 160 -7.02 9.81 -2.85
C LEU A 160 -6.61 9.91 -1.37
N ASN A 161 -6.20 11.09 -0.90
CA ASN A 161 -5.93 11.32 0.52
C ASN A 161 -7.21 11.24 1.37
N ASP A 162 -8.33 11.80 0.90
CA ASP A 162 -9.64 11.66 1.56
C ASP A 162 -10.10 10.20 1.62
N ALA A 163 -9.83 9.41 0.56
CA ALA A 163 -10.10 7.98 0.55
C ALA A 163 -9.23 7.24 1.58
N ALA A 164 -7.94 7.57 1.69
CA ALA A 164 -7.05 7.01 2.72
C ALA A 164 -7.56 7.31 4.14
N ASP A 165 -8.15 8.50 4.35
CA ASP A 165 -8.76 8.86 5.63
C ASP A 165 -9.99 8.01 5.96
N GLN A 166 -10.84 7.73 4.97
CA GLN A 166 -11.98 6.83 5.13
C GLN A 166 -11.53 5.39 5.41
N VAL A 167 -10.48 4.91 4.73
CA VAL A 167 -9.89 3.59 4.99
C VAL A 167 -9.41 3.49 6.43
N ALA A 168 -8.65 4.48 6.90
CA ALA A 168 -8.19 4.53 8.28
C ALA A 168 -9.35 4.53 9.30
N GLN A 169 -10.44 5.24 8.99
CA GLN A 169 -11.63 5.24 9.85
C GLN A 169 -12.28 3.85 9.94
N VAL A 170 -12.55 3.18 8.81
CA VAL A 170 -13.17 1.84 8.81
C VAL A 170 -12.26 0.81 9.48
N MET A 171 -10.95 0.87 9.24
CA MET A 171 -9.98 0.00 9.91
C MET A 171 -9.99 0.23 11.43
N ARG A 172 -9.96 1.49 11.88
CA ARG A 172 -10.02 1.84 13.30
C ARG A 172 -11.29 1.31 13.95
N GLU A 173 -12.45 1.62 13.39
CA GLU A 173 -13.74 1.19 13.94
C GLU A 173 -13.85 -0.34 14.02
N SER A 174 -13.36 -1.06 13.00
CA SER A 174 -13.37 -2.53 12.99
C SER A 174 -12.39 -3.11 14.02
N THR A 175 -11.22 -2.48 14.17
CA THR A 175 -10.18 -2.88 15.13
C THR A 175 -10.64 -2.66 16.57
N ASP A 176 -11.26 -1.51 16.85
CA ASP A 176 -11.79 -1.16 18.17
C ASP A 176 -12.93 -2.11 18.57
N LYS A 177 -13.84 -2.45 17.64
CA LYS A 177 -14.91 -3.45 17.86
C LYS A 177 -14.38 -4.83 18.25
N ALA A 178 -13.21 -5.23 17.73
CA ALA A 178 -12.56 -6.49 18.07
C ALA A 178 -11.71 -6.44 19.37
N GLY A 179 -11.61 -5.27 20.01
CA GLY A 179 -10.75 -5.05 21.17
C GLY A 179 -9.26 -5.20 20.85
N PHE A 180 -8.88 -4.85 19.61
CA PHE A 180 -7.50 -4.75 19.16
C PHE A 180 -7.06 -3.27 19.16
N GLN A 181 -5.77 -3.02 18.92
CA GLN A 181 -5.26 -1.64 18.88
C GLN A 181 -5.00 -1.20 17.44
N PHE A 182 -5.62 -0.09 17.03
CA PHE A 182 -5.31 0.54 15.74
C PHE A 182 -4.10 1.47 15.86
N VAL A 183 -3.16 1.35 14.94
CA VAL A 183 -2.02 2.25 14.78
C VAL A 183 -2.25 3.11 13.54
N ASP A 184 -2.52 4.38 13.78
CA ASP A 184 -2.63 5.39 12.74
C ASP A 184 -1.23 5.86 12.36
N VAL A 185 -0.88 5.75 11.08
CA VAL A 185 0.45 6.16 10.59
C VAL A 185 0.42 7.54 9.94
N ARG A 186 -0.77 8.08 9.64
CA ARG A 186 -0.90 9.27 8.78
C ARG A 186 -0.18 10.49 9.33
N ASP A 187 -0.26 10.71 10.64
CA ASP A 187 0.39 11.86 11.30
C ASP A 187 1.92 11.80 11.22
N GLU A 188 2.50 10.60 11.34
CA GLU A 188 3.96 10.40 11.25
C GLU A 188 4.47 10.58 9.81
N PHE A 189 3.60 10.40 8.80
CA PHE A 189 3.93 10.56 7.39
C PHE A 189 3.69 11.98 6.85
N VAL A 190 3.25 12.93 7.67
CA VAL A 190 3.10 14.34 7.26
C VAL A 190 4.48 14.93 6.92
N GLY A 191 4.62 15.48 5.70
CA GLY A 191 5.90 15.98 5.19
C GLY A 191 6.82 14.89 4.64
N HIS A 192 6.29 13.68 4.40
CA HIS A 192 6.99 12.53 3.86
C HIS A 192 6.18 11.77 2.79
N ALA A 193 5.20 12.43 2.18
CA ALA A 193 4.41 11.91 1.07
C ALA A 193 5.27 11.70 -0.19
N VAL A 194 4.68 11.17 -1.26
CA VAL A 194 5.29 11.18 -2.59
C VAL A 194 5.66 12.62 -2.93
N CYS A 195 6.87 12.84 -3.45
CA CYS A 195 7.46 14.14 -3.79
C CYS A 195 7.93 15.05 -2.64
N ASP A 196 7.69 14.69 -1.37
CA ASP A 196 8.25 15.41 -0.22
C ASP A 196 9.78 15.20 -0.09
N ASP A 197 10.44 15.99 0.77
CA ASP A 197 11.86 15.81 1.13
C ASP A 197 12.07 15.85 2.66
N PRO A 198 12.44 14.73 3.31
CA PRO A 198 12.70 13.42 2.70
C PRO A 198 11.41 12.67 2.35
N GLU A 199 11.31 12.15 1.13
CA GLU A 199 10.23 11.26 0.70
C GLU A 199 10.28 9.94 1.50
N TRP A 200 9.17 9.48 2.08
CA TRP A 200 9.05 8.13 2.68
C TRP A 200 8.15 7.19 1.88
N ILE A 201 7.33 7.72 0.97
CA ILE A 201 6.50 6.94 0.04
C ILE A 201 7.09 7.07 -1.36
N ARG A 202 7.44 5.95 -1.98
CA ARG A 202 7.94 5.96 -3.35
C ARG A 202 6.88 6.48 -4.32
N GLY A 203 7.27 7.37 -5.21
CA GLY A 203 6.50 7.66 -6.43
C GLY A 203 6.45 6.45 -7.40
N ALA A 204 6.02 6.70 -8.63
CA ALA A 204 6.07 5.71 -9.71
C ALA A 204 7.54 5.32 -10.00
N SER A 205 7.96 4.16 -9.49
CA SER A 205 9.37 3.79 -9.36
C SER A 205 9.66 2.46 -10.03
N TRP A 206 10.89 2.25 -10.51
CA TRP A 206 11.32 0.95 -11.02
C TRP A 206 12.02 0.14 -9.92
N PRO A 207 11.68 -1.14 -9.68
CA PRO A 207 10.61 -1.92 -10.33
C PRO A 207 9.19 -1.41 -9.99
N LEU A 208 8.26 -1.47 -10.94
CA LEU A 208 6.92 -0.88 -10.78
C LEU A 208 6.15 -1.43 -9.59
N GLU A 209 6.48 -2.64 -9.16
CA GLU A 209 5.97 -3.29 -7.96
C GLU A 209 6.20 -2.47 -6.68
N VAL A 210 7.22 -1.60 -6.62
CA VAL A 210 7.49 -0.75 -5.44
C VAL A 210 6.79 0.60 -5.46
N SER A 211 6.05 0.93 -6.54
CA SER A 211 5.38 2.22 -6.67
C SER A 211 4.35 2.42 -5.56
N PHE A 212 4.31 3.61 -4.96
CA PHE A 212 3.36 3.99 -3.90
C PHE A 212 3.46 3.14 -2.62
N HIS A 213 4.64 2.58 -2.35
CA HIS A 213 4.94 1.87 -1.11
C HIS A 213 5.94 2.65 -0.25
N PRO A 214 5.96 2.43 1.07
CA PRO A 214 7.01 2.95 1.92
C PRO A 214 8.41 2.52 1.47
N ASN A 215 9.36 3.45 1.48
CA ASN A 215 10.77 3.14 1.38
C ASN A 215 11.35 2.71 2.75
N GLU A 216 12.67 2.57 2.86
CA GLU A 216 13.33 2.15 4.10
C GLU A 216 12.98 3.05 5.29
N SER A 217 12.95 4.38 5.09
CA SER A 217 12.58 5.35 6.13
C SER A 217 11.12 5.23 6.55
N GLY A 218 10.21 5.05 5.58
CA GLY A 218 8.80 4.81 5.86
C GLY A 218 8.56 3.49 6.60
N ALA A 219 9.26 2.42 6.22
CA ALA A 219 9.22 1.15 6.94
C ALA A 219 9.74 1.28 8.37
N ALA A 220 10.80 2.08 8.59
CA ALA A 220 11.29 2.39 9.92
C ALA A 220 10.26 3.16 10.76
N ALA A 221 9.51 4.09 10.16
CA ALA A 221 8.42 4.80 10.83
C ALA A 221 7.30 3.84 11.28
N TYR A 222 6.84 2.95 10.39
CA TYR A 222 5.92 1.86 10.76
C TYR A 222 6.47 1.02 11.92
N GLY A 223 7.75 0.65 11.86
CA GLY A 223 8.40 -0.15 12.90
C GLY A 223 8.34 0.52 14.27
N ARG A 224 8.66 1.82 14.34
CA ARG A 224 8.57 2.61 15.59
C ARG A 224 7.15 2.63 16.14
N LEU A 225 6.15 2.95 15.31
CA LEU A 225 4.75 3.09 15.73
C LEU A 225 4.17 1.76 16.22
N VAL A 226 4.41 0.67 15.48
CA VAL A 226 3.95 -0.67 15.86
C VAL A 226 4.65 -1.16 17.13
N THR A 227 5.96 -0.98 17.25
CA THR A 227 6.70 -1.31 18.49
C THR A 227 6.17 -0.52 19.68
N ALA A 228 5.88 0.78 19.51
CA ALA A 228 5.32 1.61 20.58
C ALA A 228 3.95 1.05 21.04
N ALA A 229 3.07 0.68 20.10
CA ALA A 229 1.78 0.06 20.40
C ALA A 229 1.92 -1.31 21.09
N PHE A 230 2.95 -2.10 20.79
CA PHE A 230 3.23 -3.32 21.54
C PHE A 230 3.84 -3.11 22.92
N ARG A 231 4.33 -1.91 23.24
CA ARG A 231 4.86 -1.56 24.57
C ARG A 231 3.83 -0.90 25.48
N THR A 232 2.70 -0.43 24.96
CA THR A 232 1.61 0.15 25.77
C THR A 232 0.84 -0.94 26.55
N GLY A 233 1.33 -1.37 27.71
CA GLY A 233 0.66 -2.39 28.53
C GLY A 233 1.63 -3.22 29.36
N ALA A 234 1.11 -4.19 30.12
CA ALA A 234 1.97 -5.10 30.89
C ALA A 234 2.90 -5.89 29.96
N PRO A 235 4.17 -6.16 30.37
CA PRO A 235 5.09 -6.98 29.60
C PRO A 235 4.48 -8.36 29.31
N VAL A 236 4.54 -8.82 28.05
CA VAL A 236 4.12 -10.19 27.73
C VAL A 236 5.18 -11.16 28.28
N LYS A 237 4.76 -12.05 29.19
CA LYS A 237 5.66 -13.02 29.82
C LYS A 237 6.27 -13.95 28.77
N GLY A 238 7.60 -14.13 28.81
CA GLY A 238 8.32 -15.09 27.96
C GLY A 238 8.78 -14.56 26.60
N ALA A 239 8.64 -13.26 26.32
CA ALA A 239 9.00 -12.66 25.04
C ALA A 239 10.50 -12.30 24.89
N ALA A 240 11.35 -12.54 25.89
CA ALA A 240 12.77 -12.20 25.78
C ALA A 240 13.58 -13.38 25.23
N GLY A 241 14.20 -13.22 24.05
CA GLY A 241 15.13 -14.17 23.46
C GLY A 241 16.34 -13.48 22.83
N SER A 242 17.52 -14.08 22.97
CA SER A 242 18.83 -13.51 22.62
C SER A 242 19.09 -13.29 21.12
N ALA A 243 20.07 -12.43 20.82
CA ALA A 243 20.59 -12.05 19.50
C ALA A 243 20.66 -13.18 18.45
N GLY A 244 20.23 -12.86 17.22
CA GLY A 244 20.10 -13.80 16.10
C GLY A 244 18.69 -14.36 15.93
N LEU A 245 17.67 -13.53 16.15
CA LEU A 245 16.28 -13.96 16.19
C LEU A 245 15.80 -14.44 14.82
N PRO A 246 15.33 -15.69 14.69
CA PRO A 246 14.96 -16.25 13.41
C PRO A 246 13.72 -15.54 12.84
N VAL A 247 13.78 -15.24 11.54
CA VAL A 247 12.63 -14.87 10.72
C VAL A 247 12.18 -16.13 9.99
N GLU A 248 10.99 -16.61 10.29
CA GLU A 248 10.34 -17.74 9.63
C GLU A 248 9.30 -17.19 8.65
N CYS A 249 9.53 -17.36 7.35
CA CYS A 249 8.59 -16.90 6.33
C CYS A 249 7.39 -17.86 6.19
N GLY A 250 6.19 -17.29 6.11
CA GLY A 250 4.98 -18.03 5.75
C GLY A 250 4.94 -18.42 4.26
N PRO A 251 3.98 -19.26 3.86
CA PRO A 251 3.83 -19.64 2.46
C PRO A 251 3.55 -18.41 1.58
N CYS A 252 4.05 -18.44 0.35
CA CYS A 252 3.71 -17.42 -0.64
C CYS A 252 2.43 -17.75 -1.41
N ARG A 253 1.74 -16.70 -1.84
CA ARG A 253 0.65 -16.82 -2.81
C ARG A 253 1.21 -17.31 -4.15
N THR A 254 0.41 -18.09 -4.87
CA THR A 254 0.74 -18.56 -6.23
C THR A 254 0.22 -17.63 -7.32
N THR A 255 -0.77 -16.80 -6.98
CA THR A 255 -1.32 -15.78 -7.88
C THR A 255 -0.44 -14.54 -7.86
N PRO A 256 -0.02 -14.02 -9.03
CA PRO A 256 0.71 -12.75 -9.09
C PRO A 256 -0.11 -11.61 -8.47
N ALA A 257 0.56 -10.75 -7.70
CA ALA A 257 -0.07 -9.55 -7.19
C ALA A 257 -0.37 -8.56 -8.34
N PRO A 258 -1.46 -7.77 -8.21
CA PRO A 258 -1.63 -6.58 -9.05
C PRO A 258 -0.39 -5.69 -8.94
N ARG A 259 -0.04 -5.02 -10.04
CA ARG A 259 1.05 -4.04 -10.06
C ARG A 259 0.62 -2.77 -10.76
N PHE A 260 1.14 -1.65 -10.29
CA PHE A 260 0.96 -0.37 -10.94
C PHE A 260 1.46 -0.42 -12.39
N ARG A 261 0.77 0.29 -13.28
CA ARG A 261 1.15 0.40 -14.68
C ARG A 261 1.21 1.87 -15.07
N LEU A 262 2.29 2.23 -15.74
CA LEU A 262 2.39 3.54 -16.36
C LEU A 262 1.36 3.69 -17.49
N PRO A 263 0.88 4.91 -17.76
CA PRO A 263 -0.03 5.20 -18.86
C PRO A 263 0.52 4.72 -20.21
N ASP A 264 -0.29 3.98 -20.97
CA ASP A 264 -0.01 3.71 -22.38
C ASP A 264 -0.69 4.78 -23.25
N ILE A 265 0.07 5.85 -23.51
CA ILE A 265 -0.36 6.99 -24.33
C ILE A 265 -0.69 6.58 -25.77
N THR A 266 -0.13 5.48 -26.26
CA THR A 266 -0.38 4.97 -27.61
C THR A 266 -1.56 4.00 -27.70
N SER A 267 -2.19 3.69 -26.56
CA SER A 267 -3.32 2.78 -26.51
C SER A 267 -4.53 3.31 -27.28
N GLN A 268 -5.38 2.39 -27.76
CA GLN A 268 -6.66 2.75 -28.39
C GLN A 268 -7.53 3.60 -27.46
N ARG A 269 -7.51 3.33 -26.14
CA ARG A 269 -8.21 4.13 -25.13
C ARG A 269 -7.75 5.58 -25.16
N SER A 270 -6.44 5.81 -25.14
CA SER A 270 -5.84 7.15 -25.23
C SER A 270 -6.25 7.87 -26.51
N LEU A 271 -6.06 7.24 -27.67
CA LEU A 271 -6.32 7.88 -28.96
C LEU A 271 -7.81 8.19 -29.19
N GLN A 272 -8.71 7.35 -28.69
CA GLN A 272 -10.15 7.63 -28.72
C GLN A 272 -10.53 8.72 -27.71
N GLY A 273 -9.92 8.71 -26.52
CA GLY A 273 -10.07 9.75 -25.51
C GLY A 273 -9.69 11.13 -26.03
N ALA A 274 -8.49 11.22 -26.62
CA ALA A 274 -7.99 12.42 -27.29
C ALA A 274 -9.03 12.99 -28.29
N ARG A 275 -9.59 12.14 -29.17
CA ARG A 275 -10.65 12.56 -30.11
C ARG A 275 -11.87 13.14 -29.41
N ARG A 276 -12.35 12.48 -28.37
CA ARG A 276 -13.55 12.91 -27.62
C ARG A 276 -13.33 14.25 -26.94
N CYS A 277 -12.12 14.48 -26.45
CA CYS A 277 -11.72 15.72 -25.78
C CYS A 277 -11.22 16.81 -26.75
N GLY A 278 -11.31 16.61 -28.07
CA GLY A 278 -10.94 17.62 -29.07
C GLY A 278 -9.43 17.75 -29.35
N LEU A 279 -8.61 16.81 -28.87
CA LEU A 279 -7.17 16.75 -29.15
C LEU A 279 -6.89 16.02 -30.47
N ASP A 280 -5.76 16.32 -31.13
CA ASP A 280 -5.29 15.57 -32.30
C ASP A 280 -4.70 14.21 -31.89
N PRO A 281 -5.33 13.08 -32.26
CA PRO A 281 -4.83 11.76 -31.89
C PRO A 281 -3.50 11.41 -32.56
N ASN A 282 -3.18 12.00 -33.71
CA ASN A 282 -1.90 11.76 -34.37
C ASN A 282 -0.78 12.45 -33.58
N GLU A 283 -1.02 13.66 -33.06
CA GLU A 283 -0.11 14.35 -32.15
C GLU A 283 0.11 13.50 -30.88
N VAL A 284 -0.97 13.06 -30.23
CA VAL A 284 -0.89 12.21 -29.02
C VAL A 284 -0.11 10.92 -29.29
N ALA A 285 -0.37 10.23 -30.41
CA ALA A 285 0.36 9.02 -30.79
C ALA A 285 1.86 9.29 -31.00
N HIS A 286 2.20 10.37 -31.71
CA HIS A 286 3.59 10.76 -31.98
C HIS A 286 4.34 11.11 -30.70
N LEU A 287 3.71 11.85 -29.78
CA LEU A 287 4.27 12.16 -28.47
C LEU A 287 4.45 10.89 -27.63
N GLY A 288 3.44 10.01 -27.61
CA GLY A 288 3.48 8.74 -26.91
C GLY A 288 4.62 7.82 -27.36
N ILE A 289 4.94 7.79 -28.66
CA ILE A 289 6.08 7.03 -29.19
C ILE A 289 7.42 7.58 -28.64
N ARG A 290 7.56 8.91 -28.58
CA ARG A 290 8.80 9.59 -28.17
C ARG A 290 9.14 9.41 -26.68
N ILE A 291 8.20 8.98 -25.85
CA ILE A 291 8.41 8.74 -24.41
C ILE A 291 8.55 7.26 -24.04
N LYS A 292 8.52 6.33 -25.01
CA LYS A 292 8.65 4.88 -24.74
C LYS A 292 10.07 4.42 -24.42
N ASP A 293 11.08 5.15 -24.88
CA ASP A 293 12.48 4.76 -24.68
C ASP A 293 13.00 5.18 -23.31
N PRO A 294 13.96 4.44 -22.71
CA PRO A 294 14.57 4.81 -21.44
C PRO A 294 15.21 6.21 -21.52
N GLY A 295 14.71 7.13 -20.68
CA GLY A 295 15.11 8.53 -20.66
C GLY A 295 14.03 9.49 -21.16
N GLY A 296 13.12 9.02 -22.03
CA GLY A 296 12.01 9.80 -22.58
C GLY A 296 12.43 11.07 -23.34
N ASP A 297 11.58 11.58 -24.21
CA ASP A 297 11.77 12.92 -24.77
C ASP A 297 11.12 13.97 -23.83
N PRO A 298 11.90 14.81 -23.12
CA PRO A 298 11.33 15.75 -22.14
C PRO A 298 10.39 16.77 -22.77
N ALA A 299 10.61 17.15 -24.03
CA ALA A 299 9.74 18.07 -24.73
C ALA A 299 8.42 17.38 -25.12
N ALA A 300 8.47 16.11 -25.52
CA ALA A 300 7.25 15.34 -25.76
C ALA A 300 6.42 15.17 -24.48
N LEU A 301 7.10 14.91 -23.37
CA LEU A 301 6.45 14.78 -22.08
C LEU A 301 5.81 16.08 -21.60
N ALA A 302 6.55 17.18 -21.65
CA ALA A 302 6.01 18.50 -21.30
C ALA A 302 4.79 18.85 -22.15
N ARG A 303 4.79 18.48 -23.43
CA ARG A 303 3.65 18.66 -24.32
C ARG A 303 2.45 17.81 -23.92
N LEU A 304 2.65 16.55 -23.52
CA LEU A 304 1.56 15.70 -23.01
C LEU A 304 0.91 16.30 -21.75
N HIS A 305 1.72 16.79 -20.81
CA HIS A 305 1.23 17.50 -19.61
C HIS A 305 0.53 18.83 -19.92
N GLU A 306 0.88 19.49 -21.03
CA GLU A 306 0.13 20.65 -21.52
C GLU A 306 -1.24 20.26 -22.07
N LEU A 307 -1.30 19.21 -22.91
CA LEU A 307 -2.56 18.67 -23.43
C LEU A 307 -3.49 18.22 -22.30
N ASP A 308 -2.92 17.63 -21.24
CA ASP A 308 -3.68 17.16 -20.09
C ASP A 308 -4.37 18.32 -19.36
N ARG A 309 -3.61 19.39 -19.08
CA ARG A 309 -4.14 20.62 -18.49
C ARG A 309 -5.18 21.31 -19.38
N GLN A 310 -5.06 21.23 -20.71
CA GLN A 310 -6.08 21.75 -21.62
C GLN A 310 -7.42 21.00 -21.46
N VAL A 311 -7.37 19.68 -21.26
CA VAL A 311 -8.57 18.88 -21.02
C VAL A 311 -9.15 19.21 -19.64
N LEU A 312 -8.34 19.25 -18.58
CA LEU A 312 -8.78 19.60 -17.22
C LEU A 312 -9.37 21.01 -17.11
N GLY A 313 -8.83 22.00 -17.84
CA GLY A 313 -9.33 23.37 -17.83
C GLY A 313 -10.53 23.63 -18.76
N GLY A 314 -10.87 22.67 -19.62
CA GLY A 314 -11.99 22.73 -20.55
C GLY A 314 -13.28 22.05 -20.07
N THR A 315 -13.21 21.30 -18.97
CA THR A 315 -14.34 20.66 -18.26
C THR A 315 -14.89 21.55 -17.16
#